data_AF-A0A0B8NZI0-F1
#
_entry.id   AF-A0A0B8NZI0-F1
#
_cell.length_a   1.000
_cell.length_b   1.000
_cell.length_c   1.000
_cell.angle_alpha   90.00
_cell.angle_beta   90.00
_cell.angle_gamma   90.00
#
_symmetry.space_group_name_H-M   'P 1'
#
loop_
_entity.id
_entity.type
_entity.pdbx_description
1 polymer ?
#
loop_
_entity_poly.entity_id
_entity_poly.type
_entity_poly.pdbx_seq_one_letter_code
_entity_poly.pdbx_strand_id
1 'polypeptide(L)'
;MVVIALLVMCGVAEANVHQWDQTTYQTYTDKTHVKFKVINKFPQTAAYYVRIDEKRFPQKLILERNESKELDITVDTPAGRTSTKLVCTLAIVDGPNDYEVCTRLKFKRY
;
A
#
# COMPACT_ATOMS: atom_id res chain seq x y z
N MET A 1 13.44 36.10 32.29
CA MET A 1 13.55 35.42 30.99
C MET A 1 12.84 34.08 31.11
N VAL A 2 11.70 33.92 30.45
CA VAL A 2 11.01 32.62 30.38
C VAL A 2 10.75 32.37 28.90
N VAL A 3 11.64 31.60 28.28
CA VAL A 3 11.45 31.07 26.93
C VAL A 3 10.91 29.66 27.13
N ILE A 4 9.59 29.50 27.14
CA ILE A 4 8.97 28.18 27.03
C ILE A 4 8.87 27.89 25.54
N ALA A 5 9.87 27.18 25.03
CA ALA A 5 9.81 26.58 23.70
C ALA A 5 8.74 25.47 23.74
N LEU A 6 7.56 25.74 23.17
CA LEU A 6 6.64 24.69 22.78
C LEU A 6 7.33 23.86 21.69
N LEU A 7 7.89 22.73 22.09
CA LEU A 7 8.27 21.66 21.17
C LEU A 7 6.99 21.13 20.53
N VAL A 8 6.70 21.65 19.35
CA VAL A 8 5.73 21.09 18.41
C VAL A 8 6.20 19.67 18.12
N MET A 9 5.59 18.69 18.77
CA MET A 9 5.69 17.30 18.34
C MET A 9 4.95 17.20 17.01
N CYS A 10 5.65 17.54 15.92
CA CYS A 10 5.28 17.09 14.59
C CYS A 10 5.45 15.57 14.61
N GLY A 11 4.42 14.87 15.07
CA GLY A 11 4.28 13.44 14.85
C GLY A 11 4.30 13.24 13.35
N VAL A 12 5.43 12.77 12.83
CA VAL A 12 5.49 12.24 11.48
C VAL A 12 4.47 11.13 11.43
N ALA A 13 3.38 11.34 10.68
CA ALA A 13 2.39 10.32 10.44
C ALA A 13 3.07 9.21 9.63
N GLU A 14 3.62 8.22 10.34
CA GLU A 14 4.18 7.01 9.73
C GLU A 14 3.02 6.14 9.24
N ALA A 15 2.40 6.54 8.14
CA ALA A 15 1.38 5.78 7.46
C ALA A 15 2.04 4.66 6.62
N ASN A 16 2.70 3.72 7.28
CA ASN A 16 3.03 2.44 6.66
C ASN A 16 1.72 1.65 6.47
N VAL A 17 0.98 1.99 5.42
CA VAL A 17 -0.30 1.36 5.02
C VAL A 17 -0.04 -0.02 4.42
N HIS A 18 1.10 -0.19 3.74
CA HIS A 18 1.49 -1.48 3.17
C HIS A 18 2.55 -2.16 4.03
N GLN A 19 2.34 -3.43 4.32
CA GLN A 19 3.38 -4.34 4.79
C GLN A 19 3.62 -5.40 3.71
N TRP A 20 4.82 -5.35 3.12
CA TRP A 20 5.27 -6.26 2.06
C TRP A 20 6.26 -7.26 2.62
N ASP A 21 6.15 -8.53 2.23
CA ASP A 21 7.18 -9.52 2.53
C ASP A 21 8.44 -9.29 1.67
N GLN A 22 8.24 -8.85 0.43
CA GLN A 22 9.29 -8.53 -0.53
C GLN A 22 8.80 -7.51 -1.57
N THR A 23 9.72 -6.79 -2.20
CA THR A 23 9.41 -5.83 -3.28
C THR A 23 9.96 -6.26 -4.63
N THR A 24 10.67 -7.39 -4.69
CA THR A 24 11.18 -8.00 -5.91
C THR A 24 10.79 -9.47 -5.93
N TYR A 25 10.14 -9.90 -7.01
CA TYR A 25 9.64 -11.26 -7.19
C TYR A 25 10.29 -11.91 -8.41
N GLN A 26 10.58 -13.19 -8.29
CA GLN A 26 11.17 -14.01 -9.35
C GLN A 26 10.27 -15.23 -9.60
N THR A 27 9.99 -15.53 -10.86
CA THR A 27 9.13 -16.67 -11.23
C THR A 27 9.60 -17.35 -12.52
N TYR A 28 9.09 -18.56 -12.77
CA TYR A 28 9.20 -19.26 -14.06
C TYR A 28 7.87 -19.25 -14.83
N THR A 29 6.77 -18.84 -14.18
CA THR A 29 5.43 -18.77 -14.73
C THR A 29 5.12 -17.38 -15.28
N ASP A 30 4.15 -17.30 -16.18
CA ASP A 30 3.62 -16.05 -16.73
C ASP A 30 2.87 -15.18 -15.72
N LYS A 31 2.60 -15.69 -14.52
CA LYS A 31 1.89 -15.00 -13.44
C LYS A 31 2.63 -15.11 -12.12
N THR A 32 2.64 -14.03 -11.35
CA THR A 32 3.21 -13.98 -10.00
C THR A 32 2.12 -13.65 -8.99
N HIS A 33 2.00 -14.48 -7.96
CA HIS A 33 1.16 -14.21 -6.80
C HIS A 33 1.92 -13.33 -5.81
N VAL A 34 1.27 -12.27 -5.37
CA VAL A 34 1.83 -11.30 -4.44
C VAL A 34 0.88 -11.14 -3.27
N LYS A 35 1.39 -11.42 -2.07
CA LYS A 35 0.70 -11.19 -0.82
C LYS A 35 1.27 -9.96 -0.13
N PHE A 36 0.38 -9.15 0.41
CA PHE A 36 0.73 -8.00 1.24
C PHE A 36 -0.41 -7.67 2.18
N LYS A 37 -0.10 -6.94 3.25
CA LYS A 37 -1.12 -6.48 4.20
C LYS A 37 -1.38 -5.00 4.03
N VAL A 38 -2.65 -4.64 3.99
CA VAL A 38 -3.11 -3.26 4.17
C VAL A 38 -3.48 -3.08 5.63
N ILE A 39 -2.88 -2.10 6.31
CA ILE A 39 -3.14 -1.82 7.73
C ILE A 39 -3.72 -0.42 7.84
N ASN A 40 -4.86 -0.29 8.52
CA ASN A 40 -5.41 1.02 8.83
C ASN A 40 -4.66 1.65 10.01
N LYS A 41 -3.81 2.64 9.72
CA LYS A 41 -3.09 3.42 10.74
C LYS A 41 -3.82 4.72 11.13
N PHE A 42 -4.95 5.03 10.52
CA PHE A 42 -5.77 6.18 10.90
C PHE A 42 -6.51 5.92 12.22
N PRO A 43 -6.81 6.99 12.99
CA PRO A 43 -7.50 6.86 14.27
C PRO A 43 -8.98 6.43 14.13
N GLN A 44 -9.51 6.41 12.91
CA GLN A 44 -10.91 6.10 12.59
C GLN A 44 -10.99 4.99 11.53
N THR A 45 -12.18 4.40 11.39
CA THR A 45 -12.49 3.49 10.28
C THR A 45 -12.33 4.21 8.95
N ALA A 46 -11.70 3.55 7.98
CA ALA A 46 -11.42 4.14 6.67
C ALA A 46 -11.72 3.15 5.54
N ALA A 47 -12.08 3.71 4.39
CA ALA A 47 -12.26 2.95 3.16
C ALA A 47 -10.97 2.93 2.35
N TYR A 48 -10.59 1.77 1.84
CA TYR A 48 -9.38 1.58 1.04
C TYR A 48 -9.71 1.02 -0.33
N TYR A 49 -9.05 1.57 -1.35
CA TYR A 49 -9.11 1.11 -2.74
C TYR A 49 -7.69 0.82 -3.23
N VAL A 50 -7.50 -0.38 -3.74
CA VAL A 50 -6.20 -0.84 -4.24
C VAL A 50 -6.22 -0.76 -5.77
N ARG A 51 -5.10 -0.32 -6.35
CA ARG A 51 -4.85 -0.35 -7.79
C ARG A 51 -3.45 -0.84 -8.09
N ILE A 52 -3.30 -1.52 -9.21
CA ILE A 52 -2.01 -1.85 -9.79
C ILE A 52 -1.90 -1.09 -11.10
N ASP A 53 -0.89 -0.24 -11.21
CA ASP A 53 -0.75 0.77 -12.25
C ASP A 53 -2.07 1.58 -12.34
N GLU A 54 -2.75 1.52 -13.47
CA GLU A 54 -4.03 2.21 -13.70
C GLU A 54 -5.26 1.33 -13.41
N LYS A 55 -5.05 0.03 -13.16
CA LYS A 55 -6.15 -0.93 -12.95
C LYS A 55 -6.57 -0.97 -11.49
N ARG A 56 -7.79 -0.47 -11.22
CA ARG A 56 -8.42 -0.54 -9.89
C ARG A 56 -8.96 -1.95 -9.61
N PHE A 57 -8.79 -2.39 -8.37
CA PHE A 57 -9.44 -3.59 -7.87
C PHE A 57 -10.91 -3.26 -7.57
N PRO A 58 -11.85 -4.17 -7.87
CA PRO A 58 -13.28 -3.91 -7.67
C PRO A 58 -13.68 -3.91 -6.19
N GLN A 59 -12.83 -4.45 -5.31
CA GLN A 59 -13.16 -4.62 -3.90
C GLN A 59 -12.76 -3.40 -3.07
N LYS A 60 -13.78 -2.70 -2.53
CA LYS A 60 -13.61 -1.73 -1.44
C LYS A 60 -13.31 -2.50 -0.15
N LEU A 61 -12.29 -2.08 0.59
CA LEU A 61 -11.98 -2.60 1.92
C LEU A 61 -12.39 -1.56 2.94
N ILE A 62 -13.13 -1.96 3.98
CA ILE A 62 -13.44 -1.10 5.12
C ILE A 62 -12.68 -1.68 6.29
N LEU A 63 -11.78 -0.90 6.87
CA LEU A 63 -10.91 -1.35 7.95
C LEU A 63 -11.08 -0.45 9.16
N GLU A 64 -11.31 -1.03 10.34
CA GLU A 64 -11.28 -0.33 11.62
C GLU A 64 -9.84 0.10 11.97
N ARG A 65 -9.69 0.93 13.00
CA ARG A 65 -8.37 1.38 13.47
C ARG A 65 -7.49 0.18 13.83
N ASN A 66 -6.26 0.16 13.30
CA ASN A 66 -5.26 -0.91 13.42
C ASN A 66 -5.67 -2.26 12.84
N GLU A 67 -6.86 -2.37 12.22
CA GLU A 67 -7.23 -3.57 11.50
C GLU A 67 -6.29 -3.75 10.30
N SER A 68 -5.93 -5.00 10.04
CA SER A 68 -5.14 -5.38 8.88
C SER A 68 -5.87 -6.40 8.04
N LYS A 69 -5.77 -6.25 6.73
CA LYS A 69 -6.28 -7.22 5.77
C LYS A 69 -5.15 -7.68 4.86
N GLU A 70 -4.97 -9.00 4.77
CA GLU A 70 -4.11 -9.60 3.76
C GLU A 70 -4.82 -9.59 2.41
N LEU A 71 -4.11 -9.13 1.39
CA LEU A 71 -4.53 -9.14 0.01
C LEU A 71 -3.59 -10.01 -0.80
N ASP A 72 -4.17 -10.80 -1.67
CA ASP A 72 -3.47 -11.61 -2.66
C ASP A 72 -3.84 -11.08 -4.04
N ILE A 73 -2.82 -10.65 -4.80
CA ILE A 73 -2.97 -10.15 -6.16
C ILE A 73 -2.15 -11.02 -7.11
N THR A 74 -2.70 -11.24 -8.30
CA THR A 74 -1.97 -11.88 -9.39
C THR A 74 -1.52 -10.84 -10.40
N VAL A 75 -0.22 -10.84 -10.70
CA VAL A 75 0.43 -9.92 -11.63
C VAL A 75 0.98 -10.70 -12.82
N ASP A 76 0.72 -10.23 -14.03
CA ASP A 76 1.32 -10.81 -15.23
C ASP A 76 2.83 -10.50 -15.29
N THR A 77 3.64 -11.55 -15.44
CA THR A 77 5.10 -11.49 -15.47
C THR A 77 5.61 -12.09 -16.78
N PRO A 78 5.82 -11.27 -17.82
CA PRO A 78 6.22 -11.75 -19.14
C PRO A 78 7.67 -12.27 -19.17
N ALA A 79 7.92 -13.29 -20.00
CA ALA A 79 9.22 -13.96 -20.09
C ALA A 79 10.35 -13.04 -20.59
N GLY A 80 11.56 -13.28 -20.08
CA GLY A 80 12.78 -12.64 -20.58
C GLY A 80 12.93 -11.15 -20.30
N ARG A 81 12.03 -10.55 -19.49
CA ARG A 81 12.12 -9.14 -19.09
C ARG A 81 11.77 -8.93 -17.62
N THR A 82 12.36 -7.89 -17.03
CA THR A 82 11.95 -7.38 -15.72
C THR A 82 10.85 -6.35 -15.92
N SER A 83 9.66 -6.60 -15.39
CA SER A 83 8.57 -5.62 -15.35
C SER A 83 8.52 -4.94 -13.98
N THR A 84 8.20 -3.65 -13.97
CA THR A 84 7.91 -2.91 -12.74
C THR A 84 6.41 -2.62 -12.69
N LYS A 85 5.78 -2.85 -11.54
CA LYS A 85 4.38 -2.48 -11.28
C LYS A 85 4.31 -1.53 -10.11
N LEU A 86 3.38 -0.57 -10.18
CA LEU A 86 3.13 0.35 -9.10
C LEU A 86 1.82 -0.07 -8.40
N VAL A 87 1.91 -0.58 -7.18
CA VAL A 87 0.73 -0.91 -6.37
C VAL A 87 0.42 0.27 -5.47
N CYS A 88 -0.74 0.89 -5.67
CA CYS A 88 -1.19 2.03 -4.87
C CYS A 88 -2.44 1.66 -4.09
N THR A 89 -2.52 2.17 -2.86
CA THR A 89 -3.73 2.11 -2.05
C THR A 89 -4.15 3.53 -1.70
N LEU A 90 -5.38 3.86 -2.09
CA LEU A 90 -6.05 5.10 -1.75
C LEU A 90 -6.90 4.85 -0.50
N ALA A 91 -6.60 5.57 0.58
CA ALA A 91 -7.41 5.64 1.78
C ALA A 91 -8.32 6.87 1.70
N ILE A 92 -9.62 6.62 1.78
CA ILE A 92 -10.66 7.64 1.94
C ILE A 92 -11.03 7.67 3.41
N VAL A 93 -10.67 8.78 4.05
CA VAL A 93 -11.02 9.12 5.43
C VAL A 93 -11.96 10.32 5.39
N ASP A 94 -12.92 10.40 6.32
CA ASP A 94 -13.87 11.51 6.44
C ASP A 94 -13.15 12.81 6.84
N GLY A 95 -12.44 13.42 5.90
CA GLY A 95 -11.59 14.59 6.05
C GLY A 95 -11.35 15.26 4.69
N PRO A 96 -10.61 16.38 4.64
CA PRO A 96 -10.46 17.17 3.42
C PRO A 96 -9.58 16.52 2.34
N ASN A 97 -8.80 15.50 2.71
CA ASN A 97 -7.79 14.90 1.84
C ASN A 97 -7.89 13.37 1.85
N ASP A 98 -7.86 12.79 0.66
CA ASP A 98 -7.57 11.37 0.48
C ASP A 98 -6.06 11.13 0.60
N TYR A 99 -5.67 9.96 1.10
CA TYR A 99 -4.27 9.57 1.25
C TYR A 99 -3.94 8.41 0.31
N GLU A 100 -3.03 8.63 -0.64
CA GLU A 100 -2.55 7.57 -1.52
C GLU A 100 -1.12 7.16 -1.18
N VAL A 101 -0.91 5.86 -0.98
CA VAL A 101 0.41 5.27 -0.76
C VAL A 101 0.71 4.29 -1.88
N CYS A 102 1.84 4.47 -2.55
CA CYS A 102 2.27 3.62 -3.66
C CYS A 102 3.58 2.90 -3.35
N THR A 103 3.68 1.65 -3.76
CA THR A 103 4.91 0.85 -3.70
C THR A 103 5.25 0.31 -5.08
N ARG A 104 6.51 0.47 -5.50
CA ARG A 104 7.02 -0.17 -6.72
C ARG A 104 7.45 -1.59 -6.42
N LEU A 105 6.91 -2.53 -7.17
CA LEU A 105 7.28 -3.94 -7.15
C LEU A 105 7.99 -4.29 -8.46
N LYS A 106 9.05 -5.08 -8.38
CA LYS A 106 9.79 -5.60 -9.53
C LYS A 106 9.47 -7.08 -9.72
N PHE A 107 9.26 -7.49 -10.96
CA PHE A 107 8.94 -8.87 -11.32
C PHE A 107 9.88 -9.32 -12.42
N LYS A 108 10.54 -10.47 -12.22
CA LYS A 108 11.44 -11.06 -13.20
C LYS A 108 10.99 -12.49 -13.49
N ARG A 109 10.84 -12.81 -14.78
CA ARG A 109 10.63 -14.17 -15.23
C ARG A 109 11.87 -14.71 -15.95
N TYR A 110 12.31 -15.89 -15.51
CA TYR A 110 13.40 -16.65 -16.14
C TYR A 110 12.88 -17.51 -17.29
#